data_AF-A0A813FIR2-F1
#
_entry.id   AF-A0A813FIR2-F1
#
_cell.length_a   1.000
_cell.length_b   1.000
_cell.length_c   1.000
_cell.angle_alpha   90.00
_cell.angle_beta   90.00
_cell.angle_gamma   90.00
#
_symmetry.space_group_name_H-M   'P 1'
#
loop_
_entity.id
_entity.type
_entity.pdbx_description
1 polymer ?
#
loop_
_entity_poly.entity_id
_entity_poly.type
_entity_poly.pdbx_seq_one_letter_code
_entity_poly.pdbx_strand_id
1 'polypeptide(L)'
;MENAVATFTAATTAGRRRARQQTDLQTGALSAPNLARLLLATTAQLRLVKAASIRTIMFPTDNVYVKPGHAEGTAFNTAAKARSGSESLTPPHVGSFTALLQTVLQDNAASMELKTQIAQILTVSPKPATVVTVCKFSKCFDKATTRLEIAVPVTWNALLESLVTLWTTQHGARECQGTAPRGPLERSISEALASTA
;
A
#
# COMPACT_ATOMS: atom_id res chain seq x y z
N MET A 1 -28.44 -39.80 -49.40
CA MET A 1 -27.28 -39.05 -48.88
C MET A 1 -27.67 -38.31 -47.60
N GLU A 2 -28.01 -39.01 -46.50
CA GLU A 2 -28.46 -38.35 -45.25
C GLU A 2 -27.71 -38.79 -43.98
N ASN A 3 -26.89 -39.84 -44.03
CA ASN A 3 -26.26 -40.39 -42.82
C ASN A 3 -24.85 -39.85 -42.48
N ALA A 4 -24.30 -38.90 -43.24
CA ALA A 4 -22.96 -38.35 -42.97
C ALA A 4 -22.98 -37.04 -42.17
N VAL A 5 -24.09 -36.31 -42.16
CA VAL A 5 -24.18 -34.97 -41.56
C VAL A 5 -24.50 -35.02 -40.06
N ALA A 6 -25.23 -36.05 -39.60
CA ALA A 6 -25.56 -36.24 -38.18
C ALA A 6 -24.35 -36.68 -37.35
N THR A 7 -23.43 -37.46 -37.91
CA THR A 7 -22.25 -37.99 -37.20
C THR A 7 -21.18 -36.92 -36.99
N PHE A 8 -21.09 -35.93 -37.89
CA PHE A 8 -20.12 -34.84 -37.80
C PHE A 8 -20.52 -33.78 -36.74
N THR A 9 -21.82 -33.61 -36.50
CA THR A 9 -22.37 -32.65 -35.51
C THR A 9 -22.34 -33.21 -34.08
N ALA A 10 -22.48 -34.53 -33.89
CA ALA A 10 -22.34 -35.16 -32.57
C ALA A 10 -20.88 -35.15 -32.05
N ALA A 11 -19.90 -35.42 -32.93
CA ALA A 11 -18.49 -35.45 -32.56
C ALA A 11 -17.94 -34.06 -32.17
N THR A 12 -18.43 -33.00 -32.82
CA THR A 12 -18.03 -31.61 -32.54
C THR A 12 -18.64 -31.06 -31.24
N THR A 13 -19.82 -31.54 -30.83
CA THR A 13 -20.48 -31.11 -29.59
C THR A 13 -19.90 -31.79 -28.34
N ALA A 14 -19.54 -33.08 -28.44
CA ALA A 14 -18.88 -33.82 -27.36
C ALA A 14 -17.44 -33.32 -27.11
N GLY A 15 -16.70 -32.97 -28.17
CA GLY A 15 -15.36 -32.36 -28.07
C GLY A 15 -15.38 -30.98 -27.41
N ARG A 16 -16.40 -30.14 -27.69
CA ARG A 16 -16.57 -28.83 -27.04
C ARG A 16 -16.94 -28.92 -25.55
N ARG A 17 -17.71 -29.93 -25.13
CA ARG A 17 -18.00 -30.16 -23.70
C ARG A 17 -16.77 -30.62 -22.92
N ARG A 18 -15.94 -31.49 -23.49
CA ARG A 18 -14.66 -31.90 -22.89
C ARG A 18 -13.65 -30.75 -22.84
N ALA A 19 -13.56 -29.94 -23.90
CA ALA A 19 -12.72 -28.74 -23.90
C ALA A 19 -13.18 -27.71 -22.85
N ARG A 20 -14.50 -27.53 -22.66
CA ARG A 20 -15.05 -26.66 -21.60
C ARG A 20 -14.77 -27.19 -20.18
N GLN A 21 -14.97 -28.48 -19.92
CA GLN A 21 -14.60 -29.08 -18.63
C GLN A 21 -13.09 -28.99 -18.36
N GLN A 22 -12.26 -29.09 -19.40
CA GLN A 22 -10.81 -28.99 -19.28
C GLN A 22 -10.34 -27.53 -19.10
N THR A 23 -11.02 -26.55 -19.72
CA THR A 23 -10.81 -25.14 -19.42
C THR A 23 -11.35 -24.73 -18.07
N ASP A 24 -12.47 -25.28 -17.59
CA ASP A 24 -13.03 -25.00 -16.27
C ASP A 24 -12.16 -25.61 -15.15
N LEU A 25 -11.48 -26.73 -15.42
CA LEU A 25 -10.42 -27.25 -14.55
C LEU A 25 -9.13 -26.41 -14.61
N GLN A 26 -8.85 -25.74 -15.74
CA GLN A 26 -7.72 -24.82 -15.89
C GLN A 26 -7.98 -23.41 -15.35
N THR A 27 -9.22 -22.91 -15.36
CA THR A 27 -9.63 -21.65 -14.71
C THR A 27 -9.97 -21.84 -13.23
N GLY A 28 -10.39 -23.04 -12.82
CA GLY A 28 -10.40 -23.47 -11.42
C GLY A 28 -9.00 -23.58 -10.80
N ALA A 29 -7.96 -23.62 -11.66
CA ALA A 29 -6.58 -23.46 -11.26
C ALA A 29 -6.18 -21.97 -11.23
N LEU A 30 -6.79 -21.21 -10.32
CA LEU A 30 -5.98 -20.41 -9.40
C LEU A 30 -5.10 -21.41 -8.65
N SER A 31 -4.05 -21.88 -9.32
CA SER A 31 -3.32 -23.08 -8.96
C SER A 31 -2.91 -23.00 -7.50
N ALA A 32 -3.06 -24.10 -6.74
CA ALA A 32 -2.56 -24.19 -5.37
C ALA A 32 -1.18 -23.52 -5.17
N PRO A 33 -0.20 -23.59 -6.11
CA PRO A 33 1.03 -22.81 -6.02
C PRO A 33 0.87 -21.29 -6.17
N ASN A 34 -0.02 -20.76 -7.01
CA ASN A 34 -0.31 -19.32 -7.07
C ASN A 34 -0.99 -18.83 -5.79
N LEU A 35 -1.92 -19.63 -5.25
CA LEU A 35 -2.60 -19.34 -3.99
C LEU A 35 -1.61 -19.40 -2.81
N ALA A 36 -0.72 -20.39 -2.79
CA ALA A 36 0.37 -20.49 -1.82
C ALA A 36 1.36 -19.32 -1.93
N ARG A 37 1.74 -18.90 -3.15
CA ARG A 37 2.58 -17.70 -3.37
C ARG A 37 1.90 -16.44 -2.86
N LEU A 38 0.60 -16.30 -3.10
CA LEU A 38 -0.19 -15.17 -2.61
C LEU A 38 -0.20 -15.19 -1.07
N LEU A 39 -0.53 -16.33 -0.44
CA LEU A 39 -0.53 -16.49 1.01
C LEU A 39 0.85 -16.26 1.62
N LEU A 40 1.92 -16.72 0.98
CA LEU A 40 3.30 -16.47 1.40
C LEU A 40 3.66 -14.98 1.30
N ALA A 41 3.28 -14.31 0.22
CA ALA A 41 3.49 -12.88 0.06
C ALA A 41 2.69 -12.09 1.11
N THR A 42 1.43 -12.44 1.34
CA THR A 42 0.56 -11.82 2.35
C THR A 42 1.09 -12.09 3.77
N THR A 43 1.55 -13.30 4.08
CA THR A 43 2.12 -13.60 5.41
C THR A 43 3.47 -12.91 5.63
N ALA A 44 4.32 -12.79 4.61
CA ALA A 44 5.54 -11.99 4.68
C ALA A 44 5.23 -10.51 4.92
N GLN A 45 4.24 -9.96 4.21
CA GLN A 45 3.73 -8.61 4.46
C GLN A 45 3.17 -8.49 5.88
N LEU A 46 2.40 -9.46 6.37
CA LEU A 46 1.88 -9.47 7.74
C LEU A 46 3.00 -9.51 8.79
N ARG A 47 4.10 -10.24 8.54
CA ARG A 47 5.27 -10.24 9.44
C ARG A 47 5.96 -8.89 9.46
N LEU A 48 6.14 -8.26 8.29
CA LEU A 48 6.68 -6.91 8.19
C LEU A 48 5.77 -5.88 8.87
N VAL A 49 4.46 -6.00 8.70
CA VAL A 49 3.44 -5.19 9.37
C VAL A 49 3.46 -5.40 10.88
N LYS A 50 3.65 -6.63 11.37
CA LYS A 50 3.81 -6.92 12.82
C LYS A 50 5.12 -6.39 13.39
N ALA A 51 6.17 -6.27 12.58
CA ALA A 51 7.46 -5.73 12.98
C ALA A 51 7.57 -4.20 12.77
N ALA A 52 6.51 -3.56 12.28
CA ALA A 52 6.44 -2.14 12.03
C ALA A 52 5.35 -1.48 12.88
N SER A 53 5.64 -0.29 13.39
CA SER A 53 4.60 0.60 13.91
C SER A 53 3.92 1.27 12.73
N ILE A 54 2.61 1.04 12.58
CA ILE A 54 1.80 1.63 11.52
C ILE A 54 0.90 2.70 12.13
N ARG A 55 1.01 3.91 11.62
CA ARG A 55 0.21 5.06 12.03
C ARG A 55 -0.53 5.62 10.81
N THR A 56 -1.79 6.00 11.03
CA THR A 56 -2.58 6.74 10.05
C THR A 56 -2.83 8.14 10.61
N ILE A 57 -2.44 9.15 9.85
CA ILE A 57 -2.48 10.54 10.30
C ILE A 57 -3.27 11.36 9.28
N MET A 58 -4.29 12.05 9.73
CA MET A 58 -5.13 12.92 8.93
C MET A 58 -4.64 14.35 9.06
N PHE A 59 -4.19 14.93 7.96
CA PHE A 59 -3.77 16.33 7.87
C PHE A 59 -4.87 17.18 7.23
N PRO A 60 -5.01 18.46 7.62
CA PRO A 60 -5.62 19.46 6.75
C PRO A 60 -4.90 19.51 5.40
N THR A 61 -5.62 19.62 4.30
CA THR A 61 -5.02 19.52 2.95
C THR A 61 -4.08 20.68 2.62
N ASP A 62 -4.29 21.83 3.25
CA ASP A 62 -3.46 23.02 3.17
C ASP A 62 -2.21 22.98 4.08
N ASN A 63 -2.06 21.94 4.89
CA ASN A 63 -0.96 21.78 5.82
C ASN A 63 0.42 21.74 5.12
N VAL A 64 1.43 22.34 5.75
CA VAL A 64 2.81 22.48 5.25
C VAL A 64 3.49 21.14 4.92
N TYR A 65 3.09 20.05 5.58
CA TYR A 65 3.64 18.71 5.38
C TYR A 65 3.03 17.97 4.18
N VAL A 66 1.85 18.37 3.71
CA VAL A 66 1.11 17.64 2.66
C VAL A 66 1.69 17.90 1.27
N LYS A 67 1.99 19.17 0.94
CA LYS A 67 2.47 19.55 -0.41
C LYS A 67 3.80 18.88 -0.77
N PRO A 68 4.85 18.91 0.07
CA PRO A 68 6.14 18.29 -0.25
C PRO A 68 6.02 16.77 -0.43
N GLY A 69 5.26 16.11 0.46
CA GLY A 69 5.03 14.66 0.36
C GLY A 69 4.27 14.26 -0.90
N HIS A 70 3.26 15.05 -1.31
CA HIS A 70 2.56 14.82 -2.57
C HIS A 70 3.44 15.06 -3.80
N ALA A 71 4.28 16.09 -3.77
CA ALA A 71 5.18 16.42 -4.88
C ALA A 71 6.11 15.25 -5.21
N GLU A 72 6.71 14.61 -4.21
CA GLU A 72 7.56 13.41 -4.38
C GLU A 72 6.80 12.24 -5.02
N GLY A 73 5.58 11.96 -4.54
CA GLY A 73 4.74 10.92 -5.15
C GLY A 73 4.40 11.22 -6.61
N THR A 74 4.15 12.48 -6.97
CA THR A 74 3.90 12.89 -8.35
C THR A 74 5.15 12.85 -9.22
N ALA A 75 6.31 13.24 -8.68
CA ALA A 75 7.59 13.19 -9.36
C ALA A 75 7.97 11.75 -9.69
N PHE A 76 7.82 10.83 -8.72
CA PHE A 76 8.03 9.40 -8.94
C PHE A 76 7.11 8.86 -10.04
N ASN A 77 5.81 9.13 -9.99
CA ASN A 77 4.87 8.65 -11.00
C ASN A 77 5.16 9.21 -12.40
N THR A 78 5.61 10.46 -12.48
CA THR A 78 6.00 11.10 -13.74
C THR A 78 7.26 10.46 -14.30
N ALA A 79 8.29 10.26 -13.46
CA ALA A 79 9.52 9.58 -13.85
C ALA A 79 9.28 8.12 -14.26
N ALA A 80 8.41 7.41 -13.53
CA ALA A 80 8.04 6.03 -13.84
C ALA A 80 7.31 5.90 -15.18
N LYS A 81 6.43 6.86 -15.52
CA LYS A 81 5.75 6.89 -16.83
C LYS A 81 6.66 7.29 -17.98
N ALA A 82 7.65 8.14 -17.72
CA ALA A 82 8.58 8.62 -18.73
C ALA A 82 9.67 7.59 -19.09
N ARG A 83 9.87 6.54 -18.27
CA ARG A 83 10.91 5.54 -18.50
C ARG A 83 10.33 4.27 -19.13
N SER A 84 10.85 3.89 -20.29
CA SER A 84 10.65 2.60 -20.94
C SER A 84 11.83 1.67 -20.59
N GLY A 85 11.89 1.12 -19.37
CA GLY A 85 12.99 0.23 -18.98
C GLY A 85 13.04 -0.13 -17.49
N SER A 86 13.91 -1.10 -17.14
CA SER A 86 14.05 -1.70 -15.81
C SER A 86 15.05 -0.99 -14.88
N GLU A 87 15.24 0.33 -15.02
CA GLU A 87 16.09 1.05 -14.07
C GLU A 87 15.40 1.17 -12.70
N SER A 88 16.15 0.85 -11.65
CA SER A 88 15.68 0.92 -10.27
C SER A 88 15.47 2.37 -9.84
N LEU A 89 14.21 2.80 -9.79
CA LEU A 89 13.83 4.06 -9.16
C LEU A 89 13.83 3.88 -7.63
N THR A 90 14.28 4.92 -6.91
CA THR A 90 14.13 4.97 -5.46
C THR A 90 12.66 4.74 -5.08
N PRO A 91 12.36 3.85 -4.13
CA PRO A 91 10.97 3.58 -3.79
C PRO A 91 10.24 4.85 -3.36
N PRO A 92 8.98 5.06 -3.82
CA PRO A 92 8.27 6.34 -3.65
C PRO A 92 8.02 6.72 -2.19
N HIS A 93 7.94 5.71 -1.31
CA HIS A 93 7.78 5.92 0.13
C HIS A 93 9.02 6.56 0.76
N VAL A 94 10.22 6.25 0.26
CA VAL A 94 11.47 6.83 0.78
C VAL A 94 11.53 8.31 0.44
N GLY A 95 11.25 8.69 -0.81
CA GLY A 95 11.21 10.10 -1.23
C GLY A 95 10.20 10.92 -0.45
N SER A 96 8.97 10.40 -0.34
CA SER A 96 7.88 11.06 0.43
C SER A 96 8.27 11.27 1.90
N PHE A 97 8.92 10.29 2.53
CA PHE A 97 9.38 10.39 3.91
C PHE A 97 10.56 11.36 4.05
N THR A 98 11.52 11.33 3.13
CA THR A 98 12.64 12.29 3.11
C THR A 98 12.13 13.72 2.99
N ALA A 99 11.15 13.99 2.12
CA ALA A 99 10.55 15.32 2.02
C ALA A 99 9.86 15.76 3.33
N LEU A 100 9.14 14.84 4.00
CA LEU A 100 8.58 15.11 5.32
C LEU A 100 9.66 15.50 6.33
N LEU A 101 10.74 14.73 6.42
CA LEU A 101 11.85 15.00 7.32
C LEU A 101 12.53 16.35 7.03
N GLN A 102 12.71 16.71 5.76
CA GLN A 102 13.25 18.01 5.36
C GLN A 102 12.33 19.15 5.79
N THR A 103 11.01 18.99 5.68
CA THR A 103 10.04 19.97 6.18
C THR A 103 10.16 20.14 7.69
N VAL A 104 10.36 19.06 8.46
CA VAL A 104 10.54 19.15 9.93
C VAL A 104 11.81 19.92 10.29
N LEU A 105 12.90 19.80 9.53
CA LEU A 105 14.12 20.58 9.79
C LEU A 105 13.88 22.09 9.68
N GLN A 106 12.98 22.49 8.77
CA GLN A 106 12.60 23.88 8.54
C GLN A 106 11.50 24.37 9.50
N ASP A 107 10.86 23.48 10.24
CA ASP A 107 9.74 23.81 11.13
C ASP A 107 10.24 24.41 12.45
N ASN A 108 9.81 25.63 12.77
CA ASN A 108 10.18 26.31 14.02
C ASN A 108 9.54 25.69 15.26
N ALA A 109 8.45 24.93 15.11
CA ALA A 109 7.77 24.26 16.21
C ALA A 109 8.46 22.93 16.59
N ALA A 110 9.37 22.41 15.76
CA ALA A 110 10.10 21.18 16.04
C ALA A 110 11.25 21.41 17.03
N SER A 111 11.39 20.49 17.99
CA SER A 111 12.47 20.56 18.98
C SER A 111 13.86 20.39 18.34
N MET A 112 14.87 21.01 18.93
CA MET A 112 16.26 20.88 18.46
C MET A 112 16.76 19.44 18.50
N GLU A 113 16.32 18.65 19.49
CA GLU A 113 16.64 17.22 19.59
C GLU A 113 16.09 16.44 18.39
N LEU A 114 14.81 16.63 18.06
CA LEU A 114 14.18 15.99 16.91
C LEU A 114 14.88 16.38 15.61
N LYS A 115 15.18 17.67 15.43
CA LYS A 115 15.92 18.14 14.25
C LYS A 115 17.31 17.50 14.13
N THR A 116 18.02 17.36 15.24
CA THR A 116 19.34 16.72 15.26
C THR A 116 19.25 15.24 14.86
N GLN A 117 18.29 14.50 15.42
CA GLN A 117 18.04 13.11 15.06
C GLN A 117 17.71 12.96 13.56
N ILE A 118 16.86 13.85 13.03
CA ILE A 118 16.50 13.87 11.61
C ILE A 118 17.69 14.18 10.71
N ALA A 119 18.51 15.17 11.06
CA ALA A 119 19.72 15.51 10.31
C ALA A 119 20.69 14.30 10.24
N GLN A 120 20.81 13.53 11.33
CA GLN A 120 21.60 12.29 11.34
C GLN A 120 21.01 11.17 10.48
N ILE A 121 19.70 11.14 10.29
CA ILE A 121 19.02 10.18 9.40
C ILE A 121 19.27 10.57 7.94
N LEU A 122 19.21 11.86 7.62
CA LEU A 122 19.36 12.35 6.24
C LEU A 122 20.81 12.37 5.73
N THR A 123 21.80 12.47 6.62
CA THR A 123 23.22 12.56 6.24
C THR A 123 23.86 11.23 5.87
N VAL A 124 23.33 10.10 6.35
CA VAL A 124 23.87 8.77 6.06
C VAL A 124 23.04 8.14 4.95
N SER A 125 23.62 7.87 3.78
CA SER A 125 22.98 7.04 2.75
C SER A 125 23.32 5.56 3.01
N PRO A 126 22.38 4.60 2.96
CA PRO A 126 20.97 4.66 2.51
C PRO A 126 19.95 4.79 3.66
N LYS A 127 20.28 5.50 4.74
CA LYS A 127 19.59 5.42 6.04
C LYS A 127 18.08 5.72 5.99
N PRO A 128 17.54 6.65 5.17
CA PRO A 128 16.08 6.84 5.09
C PRO A 128 15.33 5.57 4.65
N ALA A 129 15.87 4.79 3.70
CA ALA A 129 15.26 3.55 3.23
C ALA A 129 15.23 2.45 4.31
N THR A 130 16.07 2.56 5.34
CA THR A 130 16.09 1.63 6.49
C THR A 130 15.16 2.06 7.62
N VAL A 131 14.68 3.30 7.59
CA VAL A 131 13.83 3.90 8.64
C VAL A 131 12.35 3.75 8.30
N VAL A 132 11.98 3.74 7.02
CA VAL A 132 10.58 3.77 6.59
C VAL A 132 10.26 2.62 5.63
N THR A 133 9.20 1.89 5.95
CA THR A 133 8.67 0.79 5.14
C THR A 133 7.52 1.26 4.25
N VAL A 134 6.69 2.18 4.77
CA VAL A 134 5.58 2.80 4.04
C VAL A 134 5.50 4.27 4.42
N CYS A 135 5.30 5.14 3.44
CA CYS A 135 4.98 6.54 3.63
C CYS A 135 4.20 6.98 2.39
N LYS A 136 2.89 7.17 2.56
CA LYS A 136 1.98 7.42 1.43
C LYS A 136 0.93 8.44 1.81
N PHE A 137 0.81 9.47 0.99
CA PHE A 137 -0.32 10.39 1.02
C PHE A 137 -1.45 9.87 0.13
N SER A 138 -2.68 9.94 0.62
CA SER A 138 -3.88 9.55 -0.11
C SER A 138 -5.02 10.50 0.20
N LYS A 139 -5.89 10.70 -0.80
CA LYS A 139 -7.09 11.52 -0.65
C LYS A 139 -8.08 10.84 0.29
N CYS A 140 -8.74 11.63 1.12
CA CYS A 140 -9.84 11.18 1.96
C CYS A 140 -11.18 11.39 1.24
N PHE A 141 -12.25 10.81 1.80
CA PHE A 141 -13.61 11.14 1.36
C PHE A 141 -13.92 12.63 1.60
N ASP A 142 -13.52 13.13 2.77
CA ASP A 142 -13.50 14.56 3.05
C ASP A 142 -12.37 15.24 2.28
N LYS A 143 -12.72 16.18 1.40
CA LYS A 143 -11.77 16.92 0.56
C LYS A 143 -10.91 17.90 1.35
N ALA A 144 -11.32 18.28 2.56
CA ALA A 144 -10.53 19.15 3.42
C ALA A 144 -9.35 18.41 4.05
N THR A 145 -9.36 17.07 4.06
CA THR A 145 -8.34 16.26 4.71
C THR A 145 -7.57 15.36 3.75
N THR A 146 -6.30 15.15 4.06
CA THR A 146 -5.40 14.23 3.37
C THR A 146 -4.86 13.22 4.38
N ARG A 147 -4.85 11.94 4.00
CA ARG A 147 -4.39 10.85 4.84
C ARG A 147 -2.94 10.50 4.54
N LEU A 148 -2.10 10.55 5.55
CA LEU A 148 -0.76 9.98 5.57
C LEU A 148 -0.81 8.59 6.23
N GLU A 149 -0.42 7.57 5.50
CA GLU A 149 -0.12 6.24 6.04
C GLU A 149 1.40 6.11 6.17
N ILE A 150 1.89 5.90 7.39
CA ILE A 150 3.32 5.73 7.68
C ILE A 150 3.56 4.45 8.46
N ALA A 151 4.56 3.69 8.03
CA ALA A 151 5.02 2.48 8.70
C ALA A 151 6.54 2.53 8.87
N VAL A 152 7.01 2.40 10.11
CA VAL A 152 8.44 2.36 10.46
C VAL A 152 8.73 1.09 11.25
N PRO A 153 9.94 0.49 11.15
CA PRO A 153 10.33 -0.60 12.04
C PRO A 153 10.22 -0.18 13.51
N VAL A 154 9.92 -1.13 14.41
CA VAL A 154 9.75 -0.85 15.85
C VAL A 154 10.95 -0.11 16.46
N THR A 155 12.17 -0.34 15.97
CA THR A 155 13.39 0.36 16.41
C THR A 155 13.32 1.88 16.24
N TRP A 156 12.48 2.37 15.32
CA TRP A 156 12.29 3.80 15.02
C TRP A 156 10.97 4.34 15.58
N ASN A 157 10.26 3.59 16.43
CA ASN A 157 8.96 4.03 16.94
C ASN A 157 9.07 5.34 17.74
N ALA A 158 10.14 5.54 18.51
CA ALA A 158 10.35 6.80 19.24
C ALA A 158 10.40 8.04 18.34
N LEU A 159 11.08 7.94 17.18
CA LEU A 159 11.08 9.01 16.17
C LEU A 159 9.66 9.26 15.65
N LEU A 160 8.92 8.20 15.33
CA LEU A 160 7.56 8.32 14.83
C LEU A 160 6.62 8.95 15.86
N GLU A 161 6.74 8.59 17.14
CA GLU A 161 5.98 9.23 18.23
C GLU A 161 6.30 10.74 18.34
N SER A 162 7.57 11.12 18.23
CA SER A 162 7.95 12.55 18.23
C SER A 162 7.38 13.31 17.03
N LEU A 163 7.40 12.70 15.84
CA LEU A 163 6.80 13.28 14.64
C LEU A 163 5.28 13.42 14.78
N VAL A 164 4.59 12.37 15.25
CA VAL A 164 3.13 12.38 15.46
C VAL A 164 2.76 13.43 16.50
N THR A 165 3.52 13.54 17.59
CA THR A 165 3.31 14.56 18.63
C THR A 165 3.45 15.96 18.05
N LEU A 166 4.50 16.23 17.27
CA LEU A 166 4.68 17.51 16.57
C LEU A 166 3.48 17.82 15.67
N TRP A 167 3.09 16.87 14.82
CA TRP A 167 2.03 17.09 13.84
C TRP A 167 0.65 17.29 14.49
N THR A 168 0.35 16.52 15.53
CA THR A 168 -0.95 16.60 16.21
C THR A 168 -1.09 17.83 17.10
N THR A 169 -0.01 18.23 17.79
CA THR A 169 -0.06 19.36 18.72
C THR A 169 0.16 20.72 18.06
N GLN A 170 1.01 20.79 17.03
CA GLN A 170 1.42 22.07 16.43
C GLN A 170 0.78 22.35 15.06
N HIS A 171 0.29 21.30 14.38
CA HIS A 171 -0.08 21.39 12.96
C HIS A 171 -1.51 20.93 12.65
N GLY A 172 -2.32 20.70 13.69
CA GLY A 172 -3.73 20.35 13.55
C GLY A 172 -3.98 18.97 12.91
N ALA A 173 -2.95 18.12 12.83
CA ALA A 173 -3.12 16.75 12.38
C ALA A 173 -3.86 15.91 13.43
N ARG A 174 -4.46 14.81 13.01
CA ARG A 174 -5.14 13.86 13.90
C ARG A 174 -4.66 12.45 13.62
N GLU A 175 -4.16 11.77 14.65
CA GLU A 175 -3.93 10.33 14.54
C GLU A 175 -5.29 9.62 14.55
N CYS A 176 -5.51 8.76 13.56
CA CYS A 176 -6.69 7.92 13.50
C CYS A 176 -6.30 6.48 13.81
N GLN A 177 -6.98 5.91 14.81
CA GLN A 177 -6.89 4.51 15.16
C GLN A 177 -8.24 3.87 14.88
N GLY A 178 -8.23 2.66 14.31
CA GLY A 178 -9.45 1.92 14.06
C GLY A 178 -9.25 0.79 13.07
N THR A 179 -10.22 -0.11 13.06
CA THR A 179 -10.33 -1.15 12.04
C THR A 179 -11.04 -0.55 10.83
N ALA A 180 -10.49 -0.75 9.63
CA ALA A 180 -11.20 -0.35 8.42
C ALA A 180 -12.60 -1.02 8.41
N PRO A 181 -13.67 -0.29 8.04
CA PRO A 181 -14.98 -0.88 7.91
C PRO A 181 -14.92 -1.98 6.84
N ARG A 182 -15.60 -3.10 7.09
CA ARG A 182 -15.58 -4.24 6.17
C ARG A 182 -15.97 -3.81 4.77
N GLY A 183 -15.11 -4.11 3.81
CA GLY A 183 -15.36 -3.85 2.39
C GLY A 183 -16.52 -4.69 1.86
N PRO A 184 -17.07 -4.37 0.67
CA PRO A 184 -18.19 -5.11 0.09
C PRO A 184 -17.94 -6.61 0.00
N LEU A 185 -16.72 -6.99 -0.42
CA LEU A 185 -16.31 -8.39 -0.57
C LEU A 185 -16.19 -9.12 0.78
N GLU A 186 -15.67 -8.45 1.81
CA GLU A 186 -15.61 -9.01 3.17
C GLU A 186 -17.00 -9.20 3.78
N ARG A 187 -17.95 -8.31 3.47
CA ARG A 187 -19.35 -8.47 3.86
C ARG A 187 -19.97 -9.67 3.16
N SER A 188 -19.84 -9.77 1.84
CA SER A 188 -20.37 -10.91 1.07
C SER A 188 -19.78 -12.24 1.54
N ILE A 189 -18.50 -12.30 1.88
CA ILE A 189 -17.87 -13.51 2.46
C ILE A 189 -18.47 -13.80 3.85
N SER A 190 -18.61 -12.78 4.71
CA SER A 190 -19.17 -12.95 6.05
C SER A 190 -20.62 -13.45 5.99
N GLU A 191 -21.42 -12.91 5.07
CA GLU A 191 -22.81 -13.31 4.82
C GLU A 191 -22.89 -14.75 4.30
N ALA A 192 -22.03 -15.11 3.34
CA ALA A 192 -21.97 -16.47 2.82
C ALA A 192 -21.60 -17.48 3.92
N LEU A 193 -20.59 -17.18 4.75
CA LEU A 193 -20.18 -18.03 5.87
C LEU A 193 -21.28 -18.15 6.95
N ALA A 194 -22.00 -17.05 7.23
CA ALA A 194 -23.12 -17.06 8.18
C ALA A 194 -24.34 -17.83 7.66
N SER A 195 -24.53 -17.94 6.34
CA SER A 195 -25.62 -18.71 5.73
C SER A 195 -25.37 -20.22 5.66
N THR A 196 -24.13 -20.65 5.95
CA THR A 196 -23.71 -22.06 5.98
C THR A 196 -23.56 -22.63 7.39
N ALA A 197 -23.77 -21.82 8.42
CA ALA A 197 -23.79 -22.21 9.83
C ALA A 197 -25.24 -22.31 10.33
#